data_AF-A0A366EPB0-F1
#
_entry.id   AF-A0A366EPB0-F1
#
_cell.length_a   1.000
_cell.length_b   1.000
_cell.length_c   1.000
_cell.angle_alpha   90.00
_cell.angle_beta   90.00
_cell.angle_gamma   90.00
#
_symmetry.space_group_name_H-M   'P 1'
#
loop_
_entity.id
_entity.type
_entity.pdbx_description
1 polymer ?
#
loop_
_entity_poly.entity_id
_entity_poly.type
_entity_poly.pdbx_seq_one_letter_code
_entity_poly.pdbx_strand_id
1 'polypeptide(L)' 'MHLYDFEVLWEGAVVSAERSVRLVDPRAAWPVVERLARRHDQAGCKIRVKDESGRIVILTGVVSVLRHARKLAA' A
#
# COMPACT_ATOMS: atom_id res chain seq x y z
N MET A 1 18.35 4.80 1.17
CA MET A 1 17.46 4.03 0.28
C MET A 1 17.25 2.68 0.93
N HIS A 2 16.00 2.30 1.16
CA HIS A 2 15.63 1.04 1.80
C HIS A 2 14.70 0.25 0.87
N LEU A 3 14.62 -1.06 1.10
CA LEU A 3 13.70 -1.94 0.40
C LEU A 3 12.39 -2.05 1.17
N TYR A 4 11.29 -2.04 0.42
CA TYR A 4 9.95 -2.19 0.96
C TYR A 4 9.16 -3.24 0.19
N ASP A 5 8.38 -4.00 0.93
CA ASP A 5 7.42 -4.96 0.40
C ASP A 5 6.01 -4.41 0.56
N PHE A 6 5.25 -4.41 -0.51
CA PHE A 6 3.87 -4.00 -0.55
C PHE A 6 2.99 -5.23 -0.74
N GLU A 7 2.02 -5.42 0.13
CA GLU A 7 1.09 -6.54 0.10
C GLU A 7 -0.33 -6.02 0.13
N VAL A 8 -1.17 -6.55 -0.75
CA VAL A 8 -2.63 -6.35 -0.72
C VAL A 8 -3.24 -7.56 -0.02
N LEU A 9 -4.08 -7.29 0.98
CA LEU A 9 -4.71 -8.28 1.83
C LEU A 9 -6.22 -8.31 1.61
N TRP A 10 -6.79 -9.51 1.48
CA TRP A 10 -8.23 -9.77 1.47
C TRP A 10 -8.52 -10.91 2.46
N GLU A 11 -9.43 -10.71 3.41
CA GLU A 11 -9.78 -11.73 4.43
C GLU A 11 -8.54 -12.36 5.11
N GLY A 12 -7.50 -11.54 5.34
CA GLY A 12 -6.24 -11.97 5.96
C GLY A 12 -5.22 -12.63 5.03
N ALA A 13 -5.61 -12.99 3.80
CA ALA A 13 -4.72 -13.57 2.79
C ALA A 13 -4.05 -12.49 1.93
N VAL A 14 -2.79 -12.72 1.52
CA VAL A 14 -2.11 -11.86 0.54
C VAL A 14 -2.61 -12.23 -0.86
N VAL A 15 -3.27 -11.28 -1.53
CA VAL A 15 -3.82 -11.48 -2.89
C VAL A 15 -2.97 -10.84 -3.99
N SER A 16 -2.09 -9.91 -3.63
CA SER A 16 -1.13 -9.29 -4.53
C SER A 16 0.07 -8.79 -3.74
N ALA A 17 1.26 -8.81 -4.35
CA ALA A 17 2.45 -8.24 -3.72
C ALA A 17 3.39 -7.61 -4.75
N GLU A 18 4.03 -6.50 -4.36
CA GLU A 18 5.19 -5.93 -5.04
C GLU A 18 6.34 -5.90 -4.03
N ARG A 19 7.40 -6.68 -4.26
CA ARG A 19 8.50 -6.87 -3.30
C ARG A 19 9.75 -6.10 -3.69
N SER A 20 10.57 -5.78 -2.69
CA SER A 20 11.89 -5.15 -2.88
C SER A 20 11.84 -3.82 -3.64
N VAL A 21 10.81 -3.02 -3.41
CA VAL A 21 10.68 -1.68 -3.99
C VAL A 21 11.65 -0.73 -3.28
N ARG A 22 12.59 -0.15 -4.02
CA ARG A 22 13.57 0.80 -3.49
C ARG A 22 12.92 2.18 -3.29
N LEU A 23 12.92 2.67 -2.06
CA LEU A 23 12.44 4.00 -1.72
C LEU A 23 13.49 4.78 -0.91
N VAL A 24 13.43 6.10 -0.98
CA VAL A 24 14.32 6.98 -0.20
C VAL A 24 13.94 6.90 1.28
N ASP A 25 12.65 6.93 1.59
CA ASP A 25 12.07 6.84 2.93
C ASP A 25 10.61 6.31 2.87
N PRO A 26 9.97 5.97 4.01
CA PRO A 26 8.63 5.41 4.04
C PRO A 26 7.53 6.30 3.43
N ARG A 27 7.68 7.64 3.43
CA ARG A 27 6.68 8.55 2.86
C ARG A 27 6.61 8.43 1.34
N ALA A 28 7.71 8.07 0.70
CA ALA A 28 7.75 7.80 -0.74
C ALA A 28 6.93 6.54 -1.14
N ALA A 29 6.40 5.79 -0.18
CA ALA A 29 5.53 4.65 -0.45
C ALA A 29 4.12 5.06 -0.93
N TRP A 30 3.65 6.26 -0.61
CA TRP A 30 2.26 6.67 -0.85
C TRP A 30 1.80 6.60 -2.32
N PRO A 31 2.60 7.02 -3.32
CA PRO A 31 2.23 6.84 -4.72
C PRO A 31 2.05 5.37 -5.13
N VAL A 32 2.85 4.46 -4.55
CA VAL A 32 2.71 3.02 -4.77
C VAL A 32 1.45 2.48 -4.09
N VAL A 33 1.19 2.90 -2.85
CA VAL A 33 -0.04 2.58 -2.12
C VAL A 33 -1.28 3.02 -2.90
N GLU A 34 -1.29 4.23 -3.44
CA GLU A 34 -2.42 4.73 -4.24
C GLU A 34 -2.59 3.92 -5.53
N ARG A 35 -1.49 3.62 -6.24
CA ARG A 35 -1.54 2.77 -7.44
C ARG A 35 -2.13 1.40 -7.13
N LEU A 36 -1.69 0.76 -6.04
CA LEU A 36 -2.21 -0.54 -5.62
C LEU A 36 -3.68 -0.44 -5.22
N ALA A 37 -4.08 0.63 -4.52
CA ALA A 37 -5.47 0.86 -4.16
C ALA A 37 -6.37 0.99 -5.40
N ARG A 38 -5.92 1.70 -6.44
CA ARG A 38 -6.66 1.83 -7.71
C ARG A 38 -6.76 0.52 -8.48
N ARG A 39 -5.72 -0.32 -8.45
CA ARG A 39 -5.73 -1.65 -9.10
C ARG A 39 -6.66 -2.65 -8.39
N HIS A 40 -6.80 -2.51 -7.08
CA HIS A 40 -7.54 -3.44 -6.21
C HIS A 40 -8.76 -2.77 -5.57
N ASP A 41 -9.49 -1.94 -6.32
CA ASP A 41 -10.67 -1.14 -5.90
C ASP A 41 -11.84 -2.04 -5.47
N GLN A 42 -11.65 -2.73 -4.35
CA GLN A 42 -12.56 -3.71 -3.78
C GLN A 42 -12.69 -3.42 -2.28
N ALA A 43 -13.93 -3.27 -1.82
CA ALA A 43 -14.22 -3.02 -0.42
C ALA A 43 -13.79 -4.22 0.44
N GLY A 44 -13.00 -3.98 1.49
CA GLY A 44 -12.43 -5.04 2.33
C GLY A 44 -10.92 -5.26 2.11
N CYS A 45 -10.38 -4.83 0.97
CA CYS A 45 -8.94 -4.86 0.72
C CYS A 45 -8.17 -3.91 1.67
N LYS A 46 -7.04 -4.38 2.17
CA LYS A 46 -6.05 -3.58 2.91
C LYS A 46 -4.70 -3.62 2.20
N ILE A 47 -3.92 -2.55 2.33
CA ILE A 47 -2.53 -2.50 1.86
C ILE A 47 -1.63 -2.47 3.09
N ARG A 48 -0.68 -3.39 3.14
CA ARG A 48 0.37 -3.50 4.15
C ARG A 48 1.72 -3.25 3.49
N VAL A 49 2.50 -2.33 4.05
CA VAL A 49 3.87 -2.05 3.62
C VAL A 49 4.82 -2.47 4.72
N LYS A 50 5.81 -3.29 4.37
CA LYS A 50 6.88 -3.74 5.28
C LYS A 50 8.21 -3.15 4.86
N ASP A 51 9.06 -2.80 5.82
CA ASP A 51 10.46 -2.49 5.55
C ASP A 51 11.32 -3.77 5.43
N GLU A 52 12.62 -3.59 5.20
CA GLU A 52 13.59 -4.67 5.04
C GLU A 52 13.76 -5.56 6.28
N SER A 53 13.34 -5.11 7.46
CA SER A 53 13.31 -5.92 8.69
C SER A 53 12.02 -6.75 8.81
N GLY A 54 11.08 -6.57 7.88
CA GLY A 54 9.75 -7.16 7.92
C GLY A 54 8.76 -6.39 8.79
N ARG A 55 9.15 -5.24 9.36
CA ARG A 55 8.28 -4.41 10.21
C ARG A 55 7.24 -3.71 9.35
N ILE A 56 6.00 -3.72 9.82
CA ILE A 56 4.91 -2.98 9.18
C ILE A 56 5.10 -1.48 9.43
N VAL A 57 5.32 -0.73 8.34
CA VAL A 57 5.48 0.74 8.38
C VAL A 57 4.23 1.48 7.92
N ILE A 58 3.37 0.83 7.09
CA ILE A 58 2.06 1.35 6.69
C ILE A 58 1.05 0.20 6.70
N LEU A 59 -0.13 0.44 7.27
CA LEU A 59 -1.30 -0.42 7.13
C LEU A 59 -2.52 0.46 6.90
N THR A 60 -3.18 0.31 5.74
CA THR A 60 -4.32 1.15 5.37
C THR A 60 -5.37 0.39 4.57
N GLY A 61 -6.62 0.84 4.60
CA GLY A 61 -7.70 0.29 3.78
C GLY A 61 -7.69 0.89 2.37
N VAL A 62 -7.93 0.08 1.33
CA VAL A 62 -8.00 0.55 -0.06
C VAL A 62 -9.03 1.66 -0.23
N VAL A 63 -10.23 1.49 0.32
CA VAL A 63 -11.33 2.48 0.24
C VAL A 63 -10.91 3.83 0.85
N SER A 64 -10.16 3.82 1.96
CA SER A 64 -9.69 5.04 2.61
C SER A 64 -8.69 5.79 1.73
N VAL A 65 -7.77 5.06 1.11
CA VAL A 65 -6.78 5.63 0.17
C VAL A 65 -7.49 6.26 -1.03
N LEU A 66 -8.43 5.54 -1.65
CA LEU A 66 -9.17 6.04 -2.81
C LEU A 66 -10.02 7.27 -2.47
N ARG A 67 -10.67 7.28 -1.30
CA ARG A 67 -11.42 8.46 -0.84
C ARG A 67 -10.51 9.67 -0.65
N HIS A 68 -9.32 9.48 -0.08
CA HIS A 68 -8.36 10.56 0.10
C HIS A 68 -7.84 11.09 -1.24
N ALA A 69 -7.46 10.20 -2.16
CA ALA A 69 -7.00 10.57 -3.50
C ALA A 69 -8.06 11.37 -4.27
N ARG A 70 -9.35 10.99 -4.18
CA ARG A 70 -10.46 11.74 -4.79
C ARG A 70 -10.62 13.15 -4.22
N LYS A 71 -10.40 13.34 -2.91
CA LYS A 71 -10.46 14.67 -2.27
C LYS A 71 -9.35 15.62 -2.72
N LEU A 72 -8.17 15.09 -3.05
CA LEU A 72 -7.04 15.90 -3.52
C LEU A 72 -7.16 16.30 -5.00
N ALA A 73 -8.03 15.62 -5.76
CA ALA A 73 -8.25 15.88 -7.18
C ALA A 73 -9.45 16.83 -7.45
N ALA A 74 -10.17 17.24 -6.41
CA ALA A 74 -11.32 18.15 -6.46
C ALA A 74 -10.92 19.54 -5.95
#